data_AF-A0A9E0Y6I5-F1
#
_entry.id   AF-A0A9E0Y6I5-F1
#
_cell.length_a   1.000
_cell.length_b   1.000
_cell.length_c   1.000
_cell.angle_alpha   90.00
_cell.angle_beta   90.00
_cell.angle_gamma   90.00
#
_symmetry.space_group_name_H-M   'P 1'
#
loop_
_entity.id
_entity.type
_entity.pdbx_description
1 polymer ?
#
loop_
_entity_poly.entity_id
_entity_poly.type
_entity_poly.pdbx_seq_one_letter_code
_entity_poly.pdbx_strand_id
1 'polypeptide(L)'
;MNEKDLGEFEFARETTVSIATRPKSEDVFAVCLETDDEKLLVPMKVYKIGLRGNKARVIDEEGEPAIYPLDFFLVLPLEEEATILIEKHSLRRFGEKAPL
;
A
#
# COMPACT_ATOMS: atom_id res chain seq x y z
N MET A 1 -65.37 -13.39 -8.62
CA MET A 1 -64.57 -13.61 -7.39
C MET A 1 -63.13 -13.49 -7.81
N ASN A 2 -62.42 -12.53 -7.21
CA ASN A 2 -61.34 -11.77 -7.83
C ASN A 2 -60.02 -12.55 -7.95
N GLU A 3 -59.41 -12.43 -9.13
CA GLU A 3 -58.00 -12.73 -9.38
C GLU A 3 -57.16 -11.81 -8.50
N LYS A 4 -56.18 -12.39 -7.80
CA LYS A 4 -55.34 -11.69 -6.85
C LYS A 4 -54.38 -10.78 -7.61
N ASP A 5 -54.45 -9.49 -7.31
CA ASP A 5 -53.50 -8.46 -7.71
C ASP A 5 -52.07 -8.87 -7.33
N LEU A 6 -51.31 -9.36 -8.31
CA LEU A 6 -49.85 -9.47 -8.22
C LEU A 6 -49.30 -8.09 -8.58
N GLY A 7 -49.13 -7.27 -7.55
CA GLY A 7 -48.54 -5.93 -7.67
C GLY A 7 -47.20 -5.98 -8.40
N GLU A 8 -47.04 -5.06 -9.35
CA GLU A 8 -45.79 -4.82 -10.06
C GLU A 8 -44.74 -4.33 -9.07
N PHE A 9 -43.72 -5.16 -8.82
CA PHE A 9 -42.54 -4.73 -8.07
C PHE A 9 -41.62 -3.96 -9.01
N GLU A 10 -41.70 -2.63 -8.98
CA GLU A 10 -40.64 -1.80 -9.53
C GLU A 10 -39.39 -1.93 -8.65
N PHE A 11 -38.41 -2.71 -9.11
CA PHE A 11 -37.08 -2.77 -8.50
C PHE A 11 -36.43 -1.39 -8.61
N ALA A 12 -36.61 -0.58 -7.57
CA ALA A 12 -36.10 0.76 -7.51
C ALA A 12 -34.56 0.77 -7.42
N ARG A 13 -33.96 1.36 -8.46
CA ARG A 13 -32.69 2.10 -8.48
C ARG A 13 -31.40 1.28 -8.47
N GLU A 14 -30.87 1.08 -9.67
CA GLU A 14 -29.46 0.85 -9.91
C GLU A 14 -28.64 1.97 -9.23
N THR A 15 -27.86 1.62 -8.21
CA THR A 15 -26.99 2.57 -7.52
C THR A 15 -25.64 2.57 -8.22
N THR A 16 -25.42 3.54 -9.11
CA THR A 16 -24.12 3.70 -9.77
C THR A 16 -23.14 4.32 -8.77
N VAL A 17 -22.24 3.51 -8.23
CA VAL A 17 -21.16 3.99 -7.36
C VAL A 17 -20.07 4.58 -8.24
N SER A 18 -20.00 5.92 -8.30
CA SER A 18 -18.89 6.62 -8.95
C SER A 18 -17.65 6.52 -8.04
N ILE A 19 -16.70 5.68 -8.41
CA ILE A 19 -15.41 5.58 -7.71
C ILE A 19 -14.65 6.86 -8.03
N ALA A 20 -14.59 7.80 -7.09
CA ALA A 20 -13.77 8.99 -7.24
C ALA A 20 -12.32 8.58 -7.52
N THR A 21 -11.74 9.12 -8.59
CA THR A 21 -10.37 8.85 -9.00
C THR A 21 -9.45 9.17 -7.83
N ARG A 22 -8.79 8.15 -7.28
CA ARG A 22 -7.90 8.30 -6.13
C ARG A 22 -6.81 9.31 -6.49
N PRO A 23 -6.49 10.30 -5.64
CA PRO A 23 -5.36 11.17 -5.88
C PRO A 23 -4.11 10.28 -6.05
N LYS A 24 -3.32 10.59 -7.08
CA LYS A 24 -2.10 9.85 -7.44
C LYS A 24 -1.21 9.82 -6.19
N SER A 25 -1.07 8.66 -5.57
CA SER A 25 -0.17 8.47 -4.42
C SER A 25 1.25 8.66 -4.92
N GLU A 26 1.97 9.61 -4.36
CA GLU A 26 3.41 9.74 -4.57
C GLU A 26 4.07 8.60 -3.79
N ASP A 27 4.46 7.56 -4.52
CA ASP A 27 5.26 6.46 -3.98
C ASP A 27 6.70 6.93 -3.87
N VAL A 28 7.20 7.08 -2.64
CA VAL A 28 8.56 7.52 -2.33
C VAL A 28 9.27 6.45 -1.51
N PHE A 29 10.60 6.50 -1.47
CA PHE A 29 11.36 5.62 -0.58
C PHE A 29 11.57 6.30 0.76
N ALA A 30 11.47 5.51 1.83
CA ALA A 30 11.75 6.00 3.17
C ALA A 30 12.41 4.91 4.02
N VAL A 31 13.19 5.33 5.01
CA VAL A 31 13.80 4.43 5.99
C VAL A 31 12.90 4.38 7.22
N CYS A 32 12.56 3.17 7.68
CA CYS A 32 11.93 3.00 8.99
C CYS A 32 12.93 3.37 10.09
N LEU A 33 12.63 4.38 10.90
CA LEU A 33 13.43 4.79 12.06
C LEU A 33 12.95 4.06 13.32
N GLU A 34 11.65 4.08 13.55
CA GLU A 34 10.98 3.52 14.72
C GLU A 34 9.81 2.65 14.28
N THR A 35 9.49 1.65 15.09
CA THR A 35 8.37 0.73 14.86
C THR A 35 7.78 0.31 16.20
N ASP A 36 6.47 0.11 16.23
CA ASP A 36 5.80 -0.57 17.33
C ASP A 36 5.96 -2.10 17.25
N ASP A 37 6.17 -2.64 16.05
CA ASP A 37 6.31 -4.08 15.81
C ASP A 37 7.44 -4.39 14.82
N GLU A 38 8.55 -4.88 15.35
CA GLU A 38 9.77 -5.21 14.59
C GLU A 38 9.58 -6.39 13.63
N LYS A 39 8.50 -7.17 13.77
CA LYS A 39 8.22 -8.29 12.86
C LYS A 39 7.62 -7.82 11.54
N LEU A 40 6.83 -6.75 11.58
CA LEU A 40 6.15 -6.19 10.42
C LEU A 40 7.02 -5.14 9.73
N LEU A 41 7.66 -4.29 10.53
CA LEU A 41 8.42 -3.16 10.03
C LEU A 41 9.81 -3.16 10.68
N VAL A 42 10.83 -3.42 9.87
CA VAL A 42 12.21 -3.58 10.35
C VAL A 42 12.89 -2.21 10.43
N PRO A 43 13.40 -1.80 11.61
CA PRO A 43 14.17 -0.57 11.75
C PRO A 43 15.38 -0.52 10.83
N MET A 44 15.76 0.69 10.40
CA MET A 44 16.83 0.97 9.45
C MET A 44 16.68 0.33 8.06
N LYS A 45 15.54 -0.30 7.76
CA LYS A 45 15.25 -0.84 6.43
C LYS A 45 14.56 0.20 5.56
N VAL A 46 14.89 0.17 4.26
CA VAL A 46 14.28 1.03 3.24
C VAL A 46 13.00 0.37 2.74
N TYR A 47 11.90 1.11 2.79
CA TYR A 47 10.59 0.73 2.29
C TYR A 47 10.13 1.69 1.21
N LYS A 48 9.32 1.19 0.27
CA LYS A 48 8.57 2.02 -0.66
C LYS A 48 7.24 2.38 -0.01
N ILE A 49 7.03 3.66 0.23
CA ILE A 49 5.91 4.18 1.00
C ILE A 49 5.04 5.08 0.12
N GLY A 50 3.73 4.92 0.20
CA GLY A 50 2.78 5.87 -0.37
C GLY A 50 2.46 6.94 0.65
N LEU A 51 2.78 8.20 0.35
CA LEU A 51 2.47 9.31 1.23
C LEU A 51 1.00 9.72 1.11
N ARG A 52 0.33 9.85 2.26
CA ARG A 52 -1.04 10.38 2.33
C ARG A 52 -1.21 11.30 3.52
N GLY A 53 -0.84 12.57 3.34
CA GLY A 53 -0.83 13.56 4.42
C GLY A 53 0.20 13.16 5.47
N ASN A 54 -0.21 13.02 6.73
CA ASN A 54 0.68 12.64 7.84
C ASN A 54 0.77 11.12 8.09
N LYS A 55 0.41 10.31 7.09
CA LYS A 55 0.43 8.84 7.16
C LYS A 55 1.22 8.27 6.01
N ALA A 56 2.00 7.24 6.31
CA ALA A 56 2.74 6.45 5.35
C ALA A 56 2.02 5.11 5.15
N ARG A 57 1.72 4.77 3.90
CA ARG A 57 1.26 3.43 3.53
C ARG A 57 2.47 2.60 3.11
N VAL A 58 2.74 1.51 3.80
CA VAL A 58 3.87 0.61 3.56
C VAL A 58 3.34 -0.78 3.22
N ILE A 59 4.08 -1.50 2.39
CA ILE A 59 3.95 -2.96 2.29
C ILE A 59 4.96 -3.54 3.27
N ASP A 60 4.47 -4.23 4.30
CA ASP A 60 5.29 -4.84 5.35
C ASP A 60 6.01 -6.12 4.86
N GLU A 61 6.76 -6.77 5.75
CA GLU A 61 7.46 -8.02 5.44
C GLU A 61 6.52 -9.20 5.14
N GLU A 62 5.26 -9.16 5.59
CA GLU A 62 4.26 -10.18 5.27
C GLU A 62 3.63 -9.94 3.88
N GLY A 63 3.96 -8.82 3.24
CA GLY A 63 3.41 -8.42 1.95
C GLY A 63 2.04 -7.76 2.08
N GLU A 64 1.63 -7.40 3.30
CA GLU A 64 0.35 -6.76 3.55
C GLU A 64 0.49 -5.23 3.57
N PRO A 65 -0.51 -4.49 3.03
CA PRO A 65 -0.49 -3.05 3.05
C PRO A 65 -0.92 -2.52 4.43
N ALA A 66 0.04 -2.02 5.19
CA ALA A 66 -0.17 -1.38 6.49
C ALA A 66 -0.06 0.15 6.41
N ILE A 67 -0.60 0.84 7.40
CA ILE A 67 -0.54 2.30 7.51
C ILE A 67 0.08 2.67 8.84
N TYR A 68 1.13 3.49 8.77
CA TYR A 68 1.89 3.95 9.92
C TYR A 68 1.96 5.48 9.96
N PRO A 69 2.25 6.07 11.14
CA PRO A 69 2.57 7.48 11.24
C PRO A 69 3.79 7.83 10.38
N LEU A 70 3.79 9.00 9.74
CA LEU A 70 4.96 9.44 8.97
C LEU A 70 6.20 9.66 9.86
N ASP A 71 6.02 9.94 11.16
CA ASP A 71 7.09 10.10 12.15
C ASP A 71 8.03 8.88 12.22
N PHE A 72 7.52 7.69 11.89
CA PHE A 72 8.29 6.46 11.92
C PHE A 72 9.25 6.35 10.73
N PHE A 73 9.15 7.26 9.75
CA PHE A 73 9.87 7.16 8.49
C PHE A 73 10.67 8.42 8.20
N LEU A 74 11.91 8.22 7.79
CA LEU A 74 12.71 9.25 7.14
C LEU A 74 12.56 9.12 5.63
N VAL A 75 11.84 10.04 5.00
CA VAL A 75 11.69 10.09 3.53
C VAL A 75 13.05 10.37 2.90
N LEU A 76 13.44 9.52 1.96
CA LEU A 76 14.65 9.67 1.17
C LEU A 76 14.27 10.34 -0.16
N PRO A 77 14.70 11.59 -0.40
CA PRO A 77 14.60 12.20 -1.72
C PRO A 77 15.63 11.53 -2.64
N LEU A 78 15.26 10.38 -3.19
CA LEU A 78 16.09 9.64 -4.13
C LEU A 78 15.84 10.15 -5.53
N GLU A 79 16.93 10.38 -6.28
CA GLU A 79 16.86 10.55 -7.72
C GLU A 79 16.42 9.24 -8.39
N GLU A 80 15.78 9.33 -9.56
CA GLU A 80 15.21 8.17 -10.26
C GLU A 80 16.25 7.04 -10.49
N GLU A 81 17.52 7.40 -10.70
CA GLU A 81 18.61 6.43 -10.87
C GLU A 81 18.89 5.59 -9.61
N ALA A 82 18.81 6.21 -8.43
CA ALA A 82 19.00 5.53 -7.16
C ALA A 82 17.83 4.57 -6.83
N THR A 83 16.62 4.95 -7.24
CA THR A 83 15.42 4.11 -7.14
C THR A 83 15.59 2.79 -7.90
N ILE A 84 16.06 2.87 -9.15
CA ILE A 84 16.27 1.69 -10.01
C ILE A 84 17.35 0.76 -9.44
N LEU A 85 18.42 1.32 -8.87
CA LEU A 85 19.48 0.55 -8.23
C LEU A 85 18.99 -0.21 -6.99
N ILE A 86 18.16 0.42 -6.16
CA ILE A 86 17.59 -0.21 -4.96
C ILE A 86 16.64 -1.35 -5.34
N GLU A 87 15.74 -1.15 -6.30
CA GLU A 87 14.85 -2.23 -6.77
C GLU A 87 15.67 -3.41 -7.34
N LYS A 88 16.72 -3.11 -8.12
CA LYS A 88 17.61 -4.14 -8.68
C LYS A 88 18.41 -4.91 -7.63
N HIS A 89 18.82 -4.28 -6.54
CA HIS A 89 19.57 -4.94 -5.46
C HIS A 89 18.69 -5.65 -4.44
N SER A 90 17.48 -5.15 -4.14
CA SER A 90 16.51 -5.85 -3.29
C SER A 90 16.11 -7.21 -3.87
N LEU A 91 16.00 -7.31 -5.20
CA LEU A 91 15.73 -8.58 -5.89
C LEU A 91 16.88 -9.61 -5.81
N ARG A 92 18.13 -9.18 -5.58
CA ARG A 92 19.28 -10.10 -5.55
C ARG A 92 19.45 -10.85 -4.24
N ARG A 93 18.92 -10.33 -3.12
CA ARG A 93 19.05 -11.01 -1.81
C ARG A 93 18.16 -12.24 -1.65
N PHE A 94 17.16 -12.44 -2.52
CA PHE A 94 16.29 -13.62 -2.48
C PHE A 94 16.80 -14.82 -3.32
N GLY A 95 18.00 -14.74 -3.92
CA GLY A 95 18.49 -15.74 -4.88
C GLY A 95 19.79 -16.48 -4.55
N GLU A 96 20.62 -16.01 -3.61
CA GLU A 96 21.88 -16.70 -3.29
C GLU A 96 21.68 -17.69 -2.12
N LYS A 97 21.21 -18.90 -2.44
CA LYS A 97 21.64 -20.07 -1.67
C LYS A 97 23.15 -20.21 -1.89
N ALA A 98 23.92 -20.01 -0.82
CA ALA A 98 25.34 -20.31 -0.81
C ALA A 98 25.59 -21.76 -1.30
N PRO A 99 26.48 -22.00 -2.27
CA PRO A 99 26.96 -23.35 -2.53
C PRO A 99 27.87 -23.76 -1.36
N LEU A 100 27.54 -24.90 -0.74
CA LEU A 100 28.44 -25.69 0.11
C LEU A 100 29.49 -26.39 -0.76
#